data_AF-A0A0C3QMD2-F1
#
_entry.id   AF-A0A0C3QMD2-F1
#
_cell.length_a   1.000
_cell.length_b   1.000
_cell.length_c   1.000
_cell.angle_alpha   90.00
_cell.angle_beta   90.00
_cell.angle_gamma   90.00
#
_symmetry.space_group_name_H-M   'P 1'
#
loop_
_entity.id
_entity.type
_entity.pdbx_description
1 polymer ?
#
loop_
_entity_poly.entity_id
_entity_poly.type
_entity_poly.pdbx_seq_one_letter_code
_entity_poly.pdbx_strand_id
1 'polypeptide(L)'
;MSTEREIVENAVSAYLKLPASQNLATKQGDFRGSTVTASLDLASDGPSLRHVDTRGMGLPWHSHRFTNLRTISLRDFKHHIPQITHLYAILSSSPQLERLCMINIIVSDDESLGSLPTSVRPINLPLLKTLAFSHVSDTIGHRIIPLIRASACHTIVIDGESNFSAALEPQETTTQLIAKPIALSKLLKLAVEEGDATYICMRSEPVIANGWACWANDQPGVKIKLAIPSAEVIPRLWDYLGDALREHGGATSLESIEVEWVGQEIPFPFTLLDHCLGLTSLRFSDQTGAALDPLIQFLGGDRMNGSVVNSEPRFPLPKLSSLFLHGETILNLEGCADSIKHLLERRYPALRDGVISGDVHALKDLCLPFPLVDALQQCGLMTSFNLENLRGS
;
A
#
# COMPACT_ATOMS: atom_id res chain seq x y z
N MET A 1 -11.94 -38.14 10.13
CA MET A 1 -11.08 -37.79 11.27
C MET A 1 -9.82 -38.64 11.18
N SER A 2 -8.65 -38.02 11.32
CA SER A 2 -7.28 -38.58 11.14
C SER A 2 -6.66 -38.39 9.75
N THR A 3 -6.21 -37.17 9.44
CA THR A 3 -5.14 -36.91 8.45
C THR A 3 -4.32 -35.62 8.69
N GLU A 4 -4.56 -34.84 9.75
CA GLU A 4 -3.71 -33.66 10.06
C GLU A 4 -2.65 -33.92 11.14
N ARG A 5 -2.76 -35.01 11.92
CA ARG A 5 -1.78 -35.34 12.96
C ARG A 5 -0.52 -36.01 12.45
N GLU A 6 -0.58 -36.70 11.30
CA GLU A 6 0.57 -37.42 10.72
C GLU A 6 1.55 -36.52 9.96
N ILE A 7 1.16 -35.29 9.62
CA ILE A 7 2.04 -34.32 8.94
C ILE A 7 2.87 -33.51 9.96
N VAL A 8 2.43 -33.43 11.21
CA VAL A 8 3.14 -32.67 12.27
C VAL A 8 4.26 -33.49 12.92
N GLU A 9 4.20 -34.83 12.89
CA GLU A 9 5.19 -35.69 13.55
C GLU A 9 6.45 -36.01 12.72
N ASN A 10 6.49 -35.66 11.43
CA ASN A 10 7.67 -35.89 10.58
C ASN A 10 8.67 -34.71 10.51
N ALA A 11 8.51 -33.65 11.30
CA ALA A 11 9.44 -32.51 11.32
C ALA A 11 10.45 -32.53 12.48
N VAL A 12 10.43 -33.55 13.35
CA VAL A 12 11.32 -33.62 14.53
C VAL A 12 12.06 -34.97 14.59
N SER A 13 12.98 -35.20 13.65
CA SER A 13 14.13 -36.12 13.86
C SER A 13 15.10 -36.11 12.67
N ALA A 14 16.23 -35.44 12.84
CA ALA A 14 17.57 -35.77 12.30
C ALA A 14 18.49 -34.55 12.53
N TYR A 15 19.10 -34.42 13.72
CA TYR A 15 20.48 -34.84 14.00
C TYR A 15 21.54 -34.42 12.97
N LEU A 16 22.29 -33.38 13.38
CA LEU A 16 23.75 -33.24 13.27
C LEU A 16 24.48 -34.47 12.67
N LYS A 17 24.99 -34.32 11.44
CA LYS A 17 26.26 -34.91 10.95
C LYS A 17 26.69 -34.29 9.59
N LEU A 18 27.59 -33.30 9.67
CA LEU A 18 28.58 -32.88 8.65
C LEU A 18 28.01 -32.38 7.28
N PRO A 19 28.85 -32.00 6.31
CA PRO A 19 29.33 -30.64 5.99
C PRO A 19 28.63 -29.97 4.77
N ALA A 20 28.85 -28.66 4.64
CA ALA A 20 28.78 -27.87 3.40
C ALA A 20 27.46 -27.82 2.61
N SER A 21 26.36 -27.42 3.25
CA SER A 21 25.33 -26.56 2.60
C SER A 21 24.24 -26.21 3.61
N GLN A 22 23.97 -24.92 3.76
CA GLN A 22 22.73 -24.36 4.35
C GLN A 22 22.52 -24.62 5.86
N ASN A 23 22.94 -23.65 6.68
CA ASN A 23 22.58 -23.60 8.09
C ASN A 23 21.24 -22.87 8.26
N LEU A 24 20.17 -23.62 8.53
CA LEU A 24 18.97 -23.13 9.22
C LEU A 24 19.22 -23.24 10.73
N ALA A 25 19.00 -22.16 11.47
CA ALA A 25 18.83 -22.24 12.92
C ALA A 25 17.34 -22.42 13.21
N THR A 26 16.92 -23.63 13.60
CA THR A 26 15.52 -23.98 13.87
C THR A 26 15.31 -24.26 15.35
N LYS A 27 14.41 -23.52 16.01
CA LYS A 27 13.81 -23.96 17.28
C LYS A 27 12.37 -23.47 17.35
N GLN A 28 11.43 -24.39 17.17
CA GLN A 28 10.00 -24.14 17.36
C GLN A 28 9.66 -24.50 18.81
N GLY A 29 9.49 -23.48 19.65
CA GLY A 29 8.96 -23.65 21.00
C GLY A 29 7.56 -23.04 21.06
N ASP A 30 6.54 -23.88 21.24
CA ASP A 30 5.19 -23.39 21.54
C ASP A 30 5.13 -23.01 23.02
N PHE A 31 5.56 -21.78 23.34
CA PHE A 31 5.58 -21.24 24.70
C PHE A 31 4.34 -20.37 24.97
N ARG A 32 3.14 -20.94 24.79
CA ARG A 32 1.92 -20.31 25.33
C ARG A 32 1.85 -20.56 26.84
N GLY A 33 2.40 -19.63 27.63
CA GLY A 33 2.14 -19.54 29.07
C GLY A 33 3.35 -19.56 30.02
N SER A 34 4.58 -19.51 29.51
CA SER A 34 5.78 -19.42 30.35
C SER A 34 6.45 -18.06 30.21
N THR A 35 6.70 -17.38 31.33
CA THR A 35 7.52 -16.15 31.44
C THR A 35 9.01 -16.39 31.18
N VAL A 36 9.39 -17.57 30.70
CA VAL A 36 10.78 -17.91 30.38
C VAL A 36 11.14 -17.32 29.03
N THR A 37 11.93 -16.25 29.06
CA THR A 37 12.63 -15.70 27.89
C THR A 37 13.61 -16.74 27.34
N ALA A 38 13.26 -17.35 26.22
CA ALA A 38 14.17 -18.22 25.50
C ALA A 38 15.18 -17.37 24.70
N SER A 39 16.46 -17.45 25.03
CA SER A 39 17.55 -16.96 24.20
C SER A 39 18.28 -18.13 23.53
N LEU A 40 18.77 -17.90 22.32
CA LEU A 40 19.66 -18.84 21.62
C LEU A 40 21.01 -18.18 21.41
N ASP A 41 22.05 -18.71 22.05
CA ASP A 41 23.41 -18.27 21.82
C ASP A 41 23.93 -18.80 20.48
N LEU A 42 24.62 -17.93 19.74
CA LEU A 42 25.31 -18.28 18.52
C LEU A 42 26.81 -18.30 18.82
N ALA A 43 27.49 -19.37 18.42
CA ALA A 43 28.95 -19.42 18.50
C ALA A 43 29.58 -18.22 17.78
N SER A 44 30.61 -17.63 18.39
CA SER A 44 31.40 -16.52 17.83
C SER A 44 32.10 -16.90 16.53
N ASP A 45 32.21 -18.19 16.24
CA ASP A 45 32.94 -18.71 15.11
C ASP A 45 31.94 -19.48 14.23
N GLY A 46 31.80 -19.07 12.97
CA GLY A 46 31.01 -19.82 12.00
C GLY A 46 30.52 -18.99 10.81
N PRO A 47 29.91 -19.64 9.81
CA PRO A 47 29.53 -18.99 8.56
C PRO A 47 28.28 -18.11 8.73
N SER A 48 28.23 -16.98 8.04
CA SER A 48 27.06 -16.10 8.04
C SER A 48 25.76 -16.87 7.76
N LEU A 49 24.74 -16.57 8.55
CA LEU A 49 23.40 -17.07 8.35
C LEU A 49 22.82 -16.44 7.09
N ARG A 50 22.00 -17.19 6.34
CA ARG A 50 21.31 -16.68 5.15
C ARG A 50 19.83 -16.45 5.40
N HIS A 51 19.22 -17.32 6.21
CA HIS A 51 17.81 -17.31 6.50
C HIS A 51 17.63 -17.35 8.01
N VAL A 52 16.99 -16.32 8.55
CA VAL A 52 16.67 -16.22 9.97
C VAL A 52 15.16 -16.08 10.08
N ASP A 53 14.53 -17.02 10.78
CA ASP A 53 13.11 -16.98 11.10
C ASP A 53 12.95 -17.36 12.57
N THR A 54 12.51 -16.40 13.38
CA THR A 54 12.44 -16.56 14.83
C THR A 54 11.14 -15.98 15.35
N ARG A 55 10.55 -16.69 16.32
CA ARG A 55 9.31 -16.29 16.99
C ARG A 55 9.54 -16.22 18.50
N GLY A 56 9.47 -15.02 19.07
CA GLY A 56 9.63 -14.76 20.50
C GLY A 56 10.95 -15.23 21.12
N MET A 57 11.98 -15.53 20.30
CA MET A 57 13.25 -16.07 20.75
C MET A 57 14.38 -15.05 20.53
N GLY A 58 14.98 -14.58 21.63
CA GLY A 58 16.08 -13.63 21.59
C GLY A 58 17.32 -14.23 20.93
N LEU A 59 18.00 -13.42 20.12
CA LEU A 59 19.27 -13.77 19.48
C LEU A 59 20.36 -12.75 19.85
N PRO A 60 21.65 -13.12 19.78
CA PRO A 60 22.75 -12.19 19.96
C PRO A 60 22.88 -11.30 18.72
N TRP A 61 22.00 -10.31 18.57
CA TRP A 61 21.85 -9.46 17.37
C TRP A 61 23.12 -8.69 16.95
N HIS A 62 24.10 -8.57 17.84
CA HIS A 62 25.42 -8.00 17.59
C HIS A 62 26.39 -8.97 16.89
N SER A 63 25.99 -10.23 16.67
CA SER A 63 26.83 -11.24 16.05
C SER A 63 27.08 -10.94 14.56
N HIS A 64 28.35 -11.01 14.14
CA HIS A 64 28.76 -10.91 12.73
C HIS A 64 28.12 -11.98 11.81
N ARG A 65 27.53 -13.03 12.40
CA ARG A 65 26.79 -14.09 11.70
C ARG A 65 25.54 -13.56 10.98
N PHE A 66 25.02 -12.38 11.33
CA PHE A 66 23.86 -11.75 10.69
C PHE A 66 24.23 -10.85 9.49
N THR A 67 25.37 -11.08 8.87
CA THR A 67 25.80 -10.42 7.64
C THR A 67 25.33 -11.21 6.41
N ASN A 68 25.14 -10.56 5.26
CA ASN A 68 24.76 -11.21 4.00
C ASN A 68 23.47 -12.05 4.07
N LEU A 69 22.49 -11.61 4.86
CA LEU A 69 21.19 -12.27 4.94
C LEU A 69 20.44 -12.19 3.61
N ARG A 70 19.66 -13.23 3.33
CA ARG A 70 18.65 -13.27 2.26
C ARG A 70 17.25 -13.12 2.80
N THR A 71 16.96 -13.67 3.98
CA THR A 71 15.65 -13.50 4.62
C THR A 71 15.80 -13.31 6.12
N ILE A 72 15.04 -12.37 6.66
CA ILE A 72 14.86 -12.21 8.10
C ILE A 72 13.37 -12.05 8.43
N SER A 73 12.89 -12.86 9.35
CA SER A 73 11.51 -12.87 9.84
C SER A 73 11.53 -12.93 11.36
N LEU A 74 11.15 -11.83 11.99
CA LEU A 74 11.07 -11.69 13.45
C LEU A 74 9.61 -11.55 13.82
N ARG A 75 9.10 -12.45 14.67
CA ARG A 75 7.69 -12.42 15.07
C ARG A 75 7.51 -12.54 16.57
N ASP A 76 6.48 -11.89 17.11
CA ASP A 76 6.00 -12.10 18.48
C ASP A 76 7.08 -11.88 19.55
N PHE A 77 7.88 -10.82 19.39
CA PHE A 77 8.90 -10.44 20.37
C PHE A 77 8.33 -9.47 21.39
N LYS A 78 8.60 -9.75 22.67
CA LYS A 78 8.29 -8.87 23.80
C LYS A 78 9.53 -8.44 24.60
N HIS A 79 10.62 -9.18 24.45
CA HIS A 79 11.90 -9.00 25.14
C HIS A 79 13.04 -9.36 24.18
N HIS A 80 14.24 -8.86 24.45
CA HIS A 80 15.44 -9.12 23.65
C HIS A 80 15.29 -8.76 22.16
N ILE A 81 14.56 -7.68 21.89
CA ILE A 81 14.36 -7.12 20.55
C ILE A 81 15.71 -6.56 20.05
N PRO A 82 16.04 -6.67 18.75
CA PRO A 82 17.23 -6.02 18.21
C PRO A 82 17.14 -4.51 18.43
N GLN A 83 18.12 -3.95 19.14
CA GLN A 83 18.33 -2.50 19.19
C GLN A 83 18.48 -1.94 17.76
N ILE A 84 18.14 -0.66 17.60
CA ILE A 84 18.09 -0.01 16.27
C ILE A 84 19.46 0.00 15.60
N THR A 85 20.53 0.14 16.38
CA THR A 85 21.91 0.05 15.89
C THR A 85 22.23 -1.33 15.32
N HIS A 86 21.78 -2.40 15.99
CA HIS A 86 21.94 -3.78 15.49
C HIS A 86 21.12 -4.00 14.23
N LEU A 87 19.85 -3.59 14.23
CA LEU A 87 18.99 -3.71 13.05
C LEU A 87 19.58 -2.97 11.85
N TYR A 88 20.03 -1.73 12.04
CA TYR A 88 20.72 -0.97 11.00
C TYR A 88 21.96 -1.67 10.47
N ALA A 89 22.82 -2.22 11.35
CA ALA A 89 24.03 -2.93 10.97
C ALA A 89 23.71 -4.22 10.17
N ILE A 90 22.72 -4.99 10.62
CA ILE A 90 22.26 -6.21 9.96
C ILE A 90 21.76 -5.90 8.55
N LEU A 91 20.88 -4.91 8.42
CA LEU A 91 20.30 -4.52 7.13
C LEU A 91 21.36 -3.93 6.20
N SER A 92 22.21 -3.04 6.70
CA SER A 92 23.28 -2.41 5.90
C SER A 92 24.32 -3.42 5.40
N SER A 93 24.52 -4.52 6.13
CA SER A 93 25.45 -5.60 5.74
C SER A 93 24.78 -6.74 4.97
N SER A 94 23.52 -6.58 4.57
CA SER A 94 22.73 -7.60 3.87
C SER A 94 22.09 -7.09 2.56
N PRO A 95 22.88 -6.64 1.57
CA PRO A 95 22.35 -6.12 0.31
C PRO A 95 21.63 -7.18 -0.55
N GLN A 96 21.80 -8.47 -0.22
CA GLN A 96 21.15 -9.61 -0.88
C GLN A 96 19.81 -9.97 -0.22
N LEU A 97 19.30 -9.15 0.69
CA LEU A 97 18.05 -9.41 1.40
C LEU A 97 16.88 -9.35 0.44
N GLU A 98 16.12 -10.45 0.36
CA GLU A 98 14.92 -10.60 -0.46
C GLU A 98 13.65 -10.40 0.36
N ARG A 99 13.71 -10.67 1.67
CA ARG A 99 12.55 -10.59 2.58
C ARG A 99 12.93 -10.07 3.96
N LEU A 100 12.21 -9.05 4.41
CA LEU A 100 12.32 -8.45 5.75
C LEU A 100 10.93 -8.39 6.37
N CYS A 101 10.71 -9.18 7.42
CA CYS A 101 9.46 -9.17 8.19
C CYS A 101 9.75 -8.98 9.67
N MET A 102 9.08 -8.01 10.28
CA MET A 102 9.02 -7.74 11.71
C MET A 102 7.54 -7.61 12.07
N ILE A 103 7.01 -8.56 12.82
CA ILE A 103 5.58 -8.65 13.10
C ILE A 103 5.36 -8.82 14.60
N ASN A 104 4.49 -8.01 15.19
CA ASN A 104 4.15 -8.06 16.61
C ASN A 104 5.41 -7.95 17.49
N ILE A 105 6.14 -6.85 17.30
CA ILE A 105 7.38 -6.52 18.03
C ILE A 105 7.04 -5.42 19.03
N ILE A 106 6.69 -5.84 20.24
CA ILE A 106 6.17 -5.00 21.31
C ILE A 106 7.31 -4.57 22.22
N VAL A 107 7.60 -3.28 22.29
CA VAL A 107 8.67 -2.74 23.13
C VAL A 107 8.06 -2.31 24.46
N SER A 108 8.57 -2.85 25.56
CA SER A 108 8.14 -2.41 26.90
C SER A 108 8.65 -0.99 27.18
N ASP A 109 7.89 -0.17 27.90
CA ASP A 109 8.22 1.24 28.20
C ASP A 109 9.62 1.44 28.84
N ASP A 110 10.13 0.42 29.53
CA ASP A 110 11.44 0.43 30.19
C ASP A 110 12.62 0.06 29.26
N GLU A 111 12.36 -0.50 28.06
CA GLU A 111 13.42 -0.93 27.13
C GLU A 111 13.78 0.19 26.14
N SER A 112 14.95 0.81 26.32
CA SER A 112 15.49 1.73 25.31
C SER A 112 16.01 0.94 24.09
N LEU A 113 15.42 1.20 22.92
CA LEU A 113 15.88 0.64 21.64
C LEU A 113 17.21 1.24 21.12
N GLY A 114 17.79 2.18 21.86
CA GLY A 114 18.97 2.94 21.46
C GLY A 114 18.68 3.97 20.38
N SER A 115 19.74 4.65 19.92
CA SER A 115 19.66 5.66 18.86
C SER A 115 20.68 5.39 17.76
N LEU A 116 20.36 5.84 16.55
CA LEU A 116 21.33 5.86 15.45
C LEU A 116 22.26 7.08 15.58
N PRO A 117 23.51 6.97 15.09
CA PRO A 117 24.40 8.12 14.98
C PRO A 117 23.79 9.20 14.09
N THR A 118 24.22 10.46 14.24
CA THR A 118 23.66 11.61 13.51
C THR A 118 23.91 11.60 11.99
N SER A 119 24.88 10.82 11.51
CA SER A 119 25.16 10.64 10.08
C SER A 119 24.95 9.19 9.68
N VAL A 120 23.72 8.87 9.29
CA VAL A 120 23.32 7.52 8.85
C VAL A 120 23.24 7.48 7.34
N ARG A 121 23.79 6.43 6.72
CA ARG A 121 23.71 6.24 5.27
C ARG A 121 22.41 5.50 4.91
N PRO A 122 21.88 5.69 3.69
CA PRO A 122 20.78 4.87 3.19
C PRO A 122 21.14 3.38 3.18
N ILE A 123 20.16 2.54 3.51
CA ILE A 123 20.24 1.09 3.48
C ILE A 123 19.76 0.63 2.09
N ASN A 124 20.70 0.25 1.24
CA ASN A 124 20.39 -0.23 -0.12
C ASN A 124 20.08 -1.73 -0.12
N LEU A 125 18.83 -2.08 -0.38
CA LEU A 125 18.32 -3.44 -0.46
C LEU A 125 17.71 -3.70 -1.85
N PRO A 126 18.54 -3.76 -2.91
CA PRO A 126 18.07 -3.79 -4.30
C PRO A 126 17.32 -5.07 -4.67
N LEU A 127 17.43 -6.15 -3.89
CA LEU A 127 16.75 -7.42 -4.12
C LEU A 127 15.52 -7.63 -3.22
N LEU A 128 15.20 -6.67 -2.35
CA LEU A 128 14.12 -6.81 -1.39
C LEU A 128 12.78 -6.80 -2.13
N LYS A 129 12.04 -7.91 -2.00
CA LYS A 129 10.70 -8.12 -2.60
C LYS A 129 9.59 -7.83 -1.59
N THR A 130 9.81 -8.19 -0.33
CA THR A 130 8.83 -8.04 0.74
C THR A 130 9.41 -7.25 1.92
N LEU A 131 8.72 -6.19 2.31
CA LEU A 131 8.96 -5.40 3.50
C LEU A 131 7.69 -5.41 4.38
N ALA A 132 7.75 -6.02 5.56
CA ALA A 132 6.63 -6.05 6.48
C ALA A 132 7.06 -5.60 7.88
N PHE A 133 6.52 -4.49 8.35
CA PHE A 133 6.63 -3.97 9.71
C PHE A 133 5.21 -3.86 10.24
N SER A 134 4.72 -4.93 10.86
CA SER A 134 3.35 -4.98 11.35
C SER A 134 3.31 -5.05 12.87
N HIS A 135 2.55 -4.17 13.52
CA HIS A 135 2.52 -4.03 14.97
C HIS A 135 3.93 -3.93 15.56
N VAL A 136 4.70 -2.99 15.03
CA VAL A 136 6.08 -2.69 15.45
C VAL A 136 6.11 -1.32 16.10
N SER A 137 6.93 -1.17 17.14
CA SER A 137 7.19 0.13 17.79
C SER A 137 7.54 1.24 16.78
N ASP A 138 6.92 2.40 16.97
CA ASP A 138 7.11 3.61 16.14
C ASP A 138 8.58 4.02 16.02
N THR A 139 9.38 3.78 17.06
CA THR A 139 10.82 4.12 17.05
C THR A 139 11.55 3.37 15.93
N ILE A 140 11.22 2.10 15.71
CA ILE A 140 11.80 1.31 14.62
C ILE A 140 11.27 1.83 13.27
N GLY A 141 9.96 2.07 13.18
CA GLY A 141 9.31 2.60 11.98
C GLY A 141 9.95 3.91 11.50
N HIS A 142 10.04 4.92 12.37
CA HIS A 142 10.56 6.24 12.03
C HIS A 142 12.07 6.29 11.81
N ARG A 143 12.86 5.40 12.43
CA ARG A 143 14.33 5.46 12.34
C ARG A 143 14.91 4.54 11.27
N ILE A 144 14.25 3.44 10.93
CA ILE A 144 14.79 2.46 9.97
C ILE A 144 14.13 2.59 8.60
N ILE A 145 12.79 2.68 8.54
CA ILE A 145 12.09 2.61 7.25
C ILE A 145 12.49 3.74 6.30
N PRO A 146 12.63 5.02 6.74
CA PRO A 146 13.07 6.10 5.86
C PRO A 146 14.48 5.91 5.26
N LEU A 147 15.31 5.05 5.85
CA LEU A 147 16.64 4.75 5.36
C LEU A 147 16.64 3.69 4.25
N ILE A 148 15.60 2.88 4.15
CA ILE A 148 15.54 1.76 3.21
C ILE A 148 15.36 2.27 1.78
N ARG A 149 16.15 1.73 0.85
CA ARG A 149 16.00 1.88 -0.60
C ARG A 149 15.81 0.49 -1.20
N ALA A 150 14.61 0.21 -1.69
CA ALA A 150 14.22 -1.12 -2.16
C ALA A 150 13.42 -1.04 -3.46
N SER A 151 14.10 -0.78 -4.58
CA SER A 151 13.48 -0.64 -5.91
C SER A 151 12.84 -1.93 -6.45
N ALA A 152 13.23 -3.08 -5.91
CA ALA A 152 12.61 -4.35 -6.26
C ALA A 152 11.31 -4.64 -5.51
N CYS A 153 10.97 -3.85 -4.47
CA CYS A 153 9.88 -4.15 -3.53
C CYS A 153 8.53 -4.29 -4.24
N HIS A 154 7.85 -5.40 -3.99
CA HIS A 154 6.53 -5.73 -4.54
C HIS A 154 5.45 -5.72 -3.46
N THR A 155 5.84 -6.00 -2.22
CA THR A 155 4.93 -6.08 -1.09
C THR A 155 5.43 -5.22 0.06
N ILE A 156 4.59 -4.31 0.53
CA ILE A 156 4.85 -3.45 1.67
C ILE A 156 3.68 -3.44 2.64
N VAL A 157 3.97 -3.75 3.90
CA VAL A 157 3.03 -3.66 5.02
C VAL A 157 3.69 -2.88 6.13
N ILE A 158 3.12 -1.74 6.50
CA ILE A 158 3.58 -0.90 7.60
C ILE A 158 2.35 -0.53 8.45
N ASP A 159 2.24 -1.15 9.61
CA ASP A 159 1.25 -0.80 10.63
C ASP A 159 1.88 -0.74 12.04
N GLY A 160 1.43 0.22 12.84
CA GLY A 160 1.96 0.49 14.18
C GLY A 160 1.37 -0.39 15.28
N GLU A 161 1.89 -0.23 16.49
CA GLU A 161 1.59 -1.05 17.66
C GLU A 161 0.21 -0.76 18.30
N SER A 162 -0.39 0.41 18.04
CA SER A 162 -1.74 0.78 18.52
C SER A 162 -2.31 2.00 17.75
N ASN A 163 -3.30 2.72 18.28
CA ASN A 163 -3.99 3.86 17.64
C ASN A 163 -3.05 4.97 17.10
N PHE A 164 -1.79 4.98 17.52
CA PHE A 164 -0.70 5.68 16.87
C PHE A 164 -0.08 4.73 15.84
N SER A 165 -0.50 4.85 14.58
CA SER A 165 0.22 4.18 13.49
C SER A 165 1.55 4.90 13.29
N ALA A 166 2.62 4.13 13.07
CA ALA A 166 3.89 4.60 12.53
C ALA A 166 3.67 5.28 11.17
N ALA A 167 3.15 6.50 11.22
CA ALA A 167 2.75 7.25 10.05
C ALA A 167 4.03 7.77 9.41
N LEU A 168 4.33 7.22 8.24
CA LEU A 168 5.52 7.64 7.53
C LEU A 168 5.30 9.02 6.94
N GLU A 169 6.36 9.82 6.95
CA GLU A 169 6.32 11.08 6.23
C GLU A 169 6.26 10.80 4.72
N PRO A 170 5.39 11.52 3.99
CA PRO A 170 5.26 11.43 2.54
C PRO A 170 6.43 12.13 1.84
N GLN A 171 7.60 11.52 1.95
CA GLN A 171 8.83 11.94 1.27
C GLN A 171 8.99 11.14 -0.03
N GLU A 172 9.80 11.65 -0.96
CA GLU A 172 10.12 10.99 -2.24
C GLU A 172 10.60 9.54 -2.05
N THR A 173 11.33 9.27 -0.98
CA THR A 173 11.85 7.92 -0.70
C THR A 173 10.75 6.95 -0.28
N THR A 174 9.73 7.46 0.43
CA THR A 174 8.54 6.69 0.80
C THR A 174 7.68 6.41 -0.43
N THR A 175 7.53 7.39 -1.33
CA THR A 175 6.75 7.21 -2.57
C THR A 175 7.41 6.22 -3.53
N GLN A 176 8.74 6.30 -3.70
CA GLN A 176 9.51 5.30 -4.47
C GLN A 176 9.33 3.88 -3.93
N LEU A 177 9.23 3.72 -2.61
CA LEU A 177 9.07 2.43 -1.97
C LEU A 177 7.67 1.81 -2.19
N ILE A 178 6.61 2.63 -2.27
CA ILE A 178 5.21 2.16 -2.42
C ILE A 178 4.72 2.12 -3.88
N ALA A 179 5.39 2.81 -4.81
CA ALA A 179 4.94 2.93 -6.20
C ALA A 179 4.81 1.57 -6.90
N LYS A 180 5.83 0.73 -6.84
CA LYS A 180 5.79 -0.60 -7.47
C LYS A 180 4.76 -1.55 -6.83
N PRO A 181 4.63 -1.64 -5.50
CA PRO A 181 3.51 -2.36 -4.87
C PRO A 181 2.13 -1.89 -5.32
N ILE A 182 1.92 -0.58 -5.47
CA ILE A 182 0.68 0.00 -6.01
C ILE A 182 0.47 -0.44 -7.47
N ALA A 183 1.50 -0.33 -8.31
CA ALA A 183 1.42 -0.68 -9.73
C ALA A 183 1.08 -2.17 -9.96
N LEU A 184 1.47 -3.05 -9.05
CA LEU A 184 1.16 -4.49 -9.11
C LEU A 184 -0.18 -4.87 -8.47
N SER A 185 -0.84 -3.94 -7.77
CA SER A 185 -2.12 -4.18 -7.12
C SER A 185 -3.27 -4.15 -8.13
N LYS A 186 -4.33 -4.93 -7.89
CA LYS A 186 -5.59 -4.86 -8.66
C LYS A 186 -6.59 -3.87 -8.09
N LEU A 187 -6.58 -3.74 -6.77
CA LEU A 187 -7.47 -2.87 -6.00
C LEU A 187 -6.62 -1.95 -5.14
N LEU A 188 -6.95 -0.66 -5.16
CA LEU A 188 -6.39 0.31 -4.24
C LEU A 188 -7.51 1.05 -3.53
N LYS A 189 -7.51 0.95 -2.21
CA LYS A 189 -8.34 1.74 -1.30
C LYS A 189 -7.50 2.86 -0.73
N LEU A 190 -7.99 4.08 -0.90
CA LEU A 190 -7.45 5.28 -0.32
C LEU A 190 -8.49 5.74 0.73
N ALA A 191 -8.02 6.06 1.92
CA ALA A 191 -8.89 6.58 2.96
C ALA A 191 -8.18 7.69 3.72
N VAL A 192 -8.87 8.79 3.98
CA VAL A 192 -8.39 9.81 4.90
C VAL A 192 -8.98 9.53 6.27
N GLU A 193 -8.09 9.31 7.24
CA GLU A 193 -8.47 9.12 8.64
C GLU A 193 -8.08 10.38 9.43
N GLU A 194 -9.05 10.99 10.10
CA GLU A 194 -8.82 12.08 11.05
C GLU A 194 -8.92 11.55 12.49
N GLY A 195 -7.87 11.78 13.28
CA GLY A 195 -7.83 11.52 14.72
C GLY A 195 -7.05 12.64 15.42
N ASP A 196 -6.07 12.28 16.25
CA ASP A 196 -5.11 13.26 16.80
C ASP A 196 -4.25 13.91 15.71
N ALA A 197 -4.14 13.27 14.54
CA ALA A 197 -3.57 13.84 13.32
C ALA A 197 -4.30 13.26 12.09
N THR A 198 -4.07 13.86 10.93
CA THR A 198 -4.66 13.45 9.64
C THR A 198 -3.71 12.52 8.91
N TYR A 199 -4.25 11.42 8.37
CA TYR A 199 -3.48 10.40 7.66
C TYR A 199 -4.12 10.01 6.34
N ILE A 200 -3.30 9.73 5.33
CA ILE A 200 -3.72 8.97 4.15
C ILE A 200 -3.37 7.50 4.37
N CYS A 201 -4.40 6.67 4.43
CA CYS A 201 -4.27 5.23 4.35
C CYS A 201 -4.26 4.78 2.90
N MET A 202 -3.23 4.06 2.49
CA MET A 202 -3.19 3.37 1.21
C MET A 202 -3.21 1.87 1.46
N ARG A 203 -4.27 1.22 1.00
CA ARG A 203 -4.52 -0.19 1.27
C ARG A 203 -4.92 -0.90 -0.02
N SER A 204 -4.17 -1.92 -0.34
CA SER A 204 -4.59 -3.00 -1.23
C SER A 204 -4.83 -4.25 -0.37
N GLU A 205 -4.71 -5.44 -0.95
CA GLU A 205 -4.82 -6.71 -0.24
C GLU A 205 -3.48 -7.48 -0.27
N PRO A 206 -2.38 -6.95 0.31
CA PRO A 206 -1.13 -7.68 0.38
C PRO A 206 -1.29 -8.88 1.33
N VAL A 207 -0.69 -10.01 0.96
CA VAL A 207 -0.64 -11.20 1.81
C VAL A 207 0.80 -11.44 2.21
N ILE A 208 1.08 -11.39 3.52
CA ILE A 208 2.36 -11.82 4.09
C ILE A 208 2.19 -13.25 4.58
N ALA A 209 2.85 -14.19 3.92
CA ALA A 209 2.71 -15.59 4.27
C ALA A 209 3.25 -15.86 5.69
N ASN A 210 2.49 -16.64 6.47
CA ASN A 210 2.86 -17.09 7.81
C ASN A 210 3.79 -18.32 7.80
N GLY A 211 4.13 -18.83 6.61
CA GLY A 211 5.09 -19.91 6.43
C GLY A 211 6.53 -19.48 6.72
N TRP A 212 7.44 -20.44 6.66
CA TRP A 212 8.88 -20.21 6.82
C TRP A 212 9.37 -19.20 5.79
N ALA A 213 10.24 -18.28 6.21
CA ALA A 213 10.70 -17.18 5.36
C ALA A 213 11.28 -17.60 3.99
N CYS A 214 11.85 -18.81 3.87
CA CYS A 214 12.39 -19.35 2.62
C CYS A 214 11.34 -19.98 1.68
N TRP A 215 10.13 -20.27 2.16
CA TRP A 215 9.01 -20.84 1.40
C TRP A 215 7.78 -19.92 1.39
N ALA A 216 7.93 -18.69 1.87
CA ALA A 216 6.86 -17.72 1.93
C ALA A 216 6.49 -17.25 0.51
N ASN A 217 5.21 -17.45 0.16
CA ASN A 217 4.61 -16.92 -1.07
C ASN A 217 3.83 -15.66 -0.71
N ASP A 218 4.53 -14.54 -0.59
CA ASP A 218 3.90 -13.25 -0.32
C ASP A 218 3.19 -12.73 -1.60
N GLN A 219 2.05 -12.07 -1.44
CA GLN A 219 1.34 -11.44 -2.57
C GLN A 219 1.69 -9.94 -2.64
N PRO A 220 1.93 -9.40 -3.85
CA PRO A 220 2.18 -7.98 -4.05
C PRO A 220 1.07 -7.10 -3.48
N GLY A 221 1.44 -5.93 -2.97
CA GLY A 221 0.48 -4.95 -2.49
C GLY A 221 1.07 -4.00 -1.45
N VAL A 222 0.31 -2.94 -1.19
CA VAL A 222 0.58 -1.91 -0.20
C VAL A 222 -0.43 -1.95 0.94
N LYS A 223 0.04 -1.79 2.18
CA LYS A 223 -0.76 -1.42 3.35
C LYS A 223 0.09 -0.47 4.19
N ILE A 224 -0.23 0.83 4.16
CA ILE A 224 0.56 1.88 4.82
C ILE A 224 -0.34 3.03 5.26
N LYS A 225 0.07 3.75 6.30
CA LYS A 225 -0.46 5.07 6.66
C LYS A 225 0.62 6.15 6.49
N LEU A 226 0.27 7.24 5.83
CA LEU A 226 1.14 8.40 5.62
C LEU A 226 0.60 9.59 6.42
N ALA A 227 1.48 10.28 7.14
CA ALA A 227 1.11 11.49 7.88
C ALA A 227 0.87 12.66 6.92
N ILE A 228 -0.20 13.42 7.17
CA ILE A 228 -0.46 14.70 6.50
C ILE A 228 -0.25 15.80 7.54
N PRO A 229 0.96 16.38 7.64
CA PRO A 229 1.20 17.47 8.59
C PRO A 229 0.57 18.79 8.10
N SER A 230 0.33 18.93 6.79
CA SER A 230 -0.39 20.07 6.20
C SER A 230 -0.98 19.70 4.83
N ALA A 231 -2.03 20.41 4.41
CA ALA A 231 -2.69 20.20 3.11
C ALA A 231 -1.73 20.39 1.91
N GLU A 232 -0.69 21.23 2.05
CA GLU A 232 0.31 21.50 0.99
C GLU A 232 1.17 20.28 0.64
N VAL A 233 1.23 19.29 1.52
CA VAL A 233 2.04 18.08 1.31
C VAL A 233 1.37 17.13 0.31
N ILE A 234 0.05 17.18 0.19
CA ILE A 234 -0.71 16.21 -0.59
C ILE A 234 -0.47 16.35 -2.10
N PRO A 235 -0.50 17.56 -2.71
CA PRO A 235 -0.14 17.70 -4.12
C PRO A 235 1.25 17.13 -4.43
N ARG A 236 2.24 17.41 -3.57
CA ARG A 236 3.61 16.90 -3.74
C ARG A 236 3.69 15.38 -3.62
N LEU A 237 2.93 14.79 -2.70
CA LEU A 237 2.80 13.33 -2.58
C LEU A 237 2.31 12.72 -3.89
N TRP A 238 1.29 13.32 -4.51
CA TRP A 238 0.74 12.84 -5.77
C TRP A 238 1.69 13.02 -6.96
N ASP A 239 2.45 14.13 -6.99
CA ASP A 239 3.48 14.34 -8.01
C ASP A 239 4.60 13.30 -7.88
N TYR A 240 5.16 13.12 -6.68
CA TYR A 240 6.22 12.14 -6.43
C TYR A 240 5.76 10.71 -6.69
N LEU A 241 4.50 10.37 -6.38
CA LEU A 241 3.95 9.06 -6.68
C LEU A 241 3.79 8.86 -8.20
N GLY A 242 3.31 9.86 -8.93
CA GLY A 242 3.18 9.80 -10.38
C GLY A 242 4.53 9.61 -11.08
N ASP A 243 5.56 10.35 -10.65
CA ASP A 243 6.91 10.21 -11.18
C ASP A 243 7.49 8.81 -10.88
N ALA A 244 7.34 8.31 -9.66
CA ALA A 244 7.79 6.97 -9.30
C ALA A 244 7.04 5.86 -10.06
N LEU A 245 5.73 6.01 -10.29
CA LEU A 245 4.96 5.07 -11.13
C LEU A 245 5.44 5.06 -12.58
N ARG A 246 5.82 6.24 -13.12
CA ARG A 246 6.40 6.36 -14.46
C ARG A 246 7.73 5.62 -14.59
N GLU A 247 8.60 5.73 -13.59
CA GLU A 247 9.88 5.01 -13.54
C GLU A 247 9.69 3.48 -13.53
N HIS A 248 8.58 2.99 -12.98
CA HIS A 248 8.24 1.58 -12.92
C HIS A 248 7.46 1.05 -14.14
N GLY A 249 7.46 1.77 -15.26
CA GLY A 249 6.83 1.34 -16.51
C GLY A 249 5.47 2.00 -16.78
N GLY A 250 5.03 2.92 -15.92
CA GLY A 250 3.95 3.87 -16.17
C GLY A 250 2.53 3.33 -16.21
N ALA A 251 2.32 2.04 -16.47
CA ALA A 251 1.01 1.39 -16.46
C ALA A 251 0.82 0.56 -15.19
N THR A 252 -0.26 0.82 -14.45
CA THR A 252 -0.65 0.01 -13.30
C THR A 252 -1.53 -1.17 -13.72
N SER A 253 -1.56 -2.20 -12.88
CA SER A 253 -2.51 -3.33 -12.96
C SER A 253 -3.83 -3.04 -12.25
N LEU A 254 -4.08 -1.78 -11.87
CA LEU A 254 -5.25 -1.39 -11.10
C LEU A 254 -6.51 -1.51 -11.96
N GLU A 255 -7.43 -2.35 -11.50
CA GLU A 255 -8.75 -2.56 -12.08
C GLU A 255 -9.81 -1.78 -11.28
N SER A 256 -9.58 -1.51 -10.00
CA SER A 256 -10.52 -0.81 -9.11
C SER A 256 -9.82 0.14 -8.15
N ILE A 257 -10.42 1.32 -7.95
CA ILE A 257 -10.01 2.31 -6.95
C ILE A 257 -11.19 2.66 -6.05
N GLU A 258 -10.97 2.61 -4.74
CA GLU A 258 -11.94 3.02 -3.72
C GLU A 258 -11.45 4.23 -2.94
N VAL A 259 -12.24 5.27 -3.08
CA VAL A 259 -12.26 6.61 -2.52
C VAL A 259 -12.99 6.85 -1.21
N GLU A 260 -12.36 7.04 -0.05
CA GLU A 260 -13.05 7.55 1.15
C GLU A 260 -12.37 8.80 1.73
N TRP A 261 -13.02 9.95 1.58
CA TRP A 261 -12.59 11.22 2.15
C TRP A 261 -13.52 11.65 3.30
N VAL A 262 -12.90 11.85 4.46
CA VAL A 262 -13.55 12.36 5.66
C VAL A 262 -12.78 13.62 6.09
N GLY A 263 -13.51 14.71 6.34
CA GLY A 263 -12.93 15.93 6.89
C GLY A 263 -12.38 16.91 5.83
N GLN A 264 -11.15 17.40 6.01
CA GLN A 264 -10.60 18.54 5.25
C GLN A 264 -10.64 18.41 3.71
N GLU A 265 -10.62 19.56 3.03
CA GLU A 265 -10.44 19.68 1.57
C GLU A 265 -9.08 19.11 1.16
N ILE A 266 -9.09 17.86 0.69
CA ILE A 266 -7.89 17.18 0.26
C ILE A 266 -7.90 17.06 -1.27
N PRO A 267 -6.86 17.54 -1.96
CA PRO A 267 -6.81 17.45 -3.40
C PRO A 267 -6.78 15.98 -3.84
N PHE A 268 -7.67 15.66 -4.77
CA PHE A 268 -7.80 14.33 -5.35
C PHE A 268 -6.52 13.90 -6.09
N PRO A 269 -6.12 12.61 -6.04
CA PRO A 269 -4.94 12.07 -6.70
C PRO A 269 -5.11 11.94 -8.23
N PHE A 270 -5.28 13.05 -8.96
CA PHE A 270 -5.47 13.01 -10.41
C PHE A 270 -4.28 12.37 -11.15
N THR A 271 -3.05 12.61 -10.69
CA THR A 271 -1.85 12.03 -11.28
C THR A 271 -1.84 10.51 -11.21
N LEU A 272 -2.45 9.90 -10.18
CA LEU A 272 -2.57 8.45 -10.06
C LEU A 272 -3.48 7.88 -11.14
N LEU A 273 -4.59 8.56 -11.45
CA LEU A 273 -5.54 8.11 -12.46
C LEU A 273 -4.90 8.03 -13.85
N ASP A 274 -4.01 8.97 -14.19
CA ASP A 274 -3.29 8.96 -15.48
C ASP A 274 -2.49 7.67 -15.73
N HIS A 275 -2.14 6.94 -14.66
CA HIS A 275 -1.41 5.67 -14.73
C HIS A 275 -2.33 4.42 -14.75
N CYS A 276 -3.64 4.59 -14.59
CA CYS A 276 -4.63 3.51 -14.43
C CYS A 276 -5.42 3.22 -15.72
N LEU A 277 -4.73 2.91 -16.81
CA LEU A 277 -5.34 2.61 -18.12
C LEU A 277 -6.29 1.39 -18.12
N GLY A 278 -6.19 0.53 -17.10
CA GLY A 278 -7.02 -0.64 -16.89
C GLY A 278 -8.23 -0.42 -15.97
N LEU A 279 -8.47 0.80 -15.49
CA LEU A 279 -9.48 1.07 -14.47
C LEU A 279 -10.90 0.74 -14.99
N THR A 280 -11.57 -0.19 -14.30
CA THR A 280 -12.94 -0.62 -14.59
C THR A 280 -13.94 -0.16 -13.53
N SER A 281 -13.48 0.06 -12.29
CA SER A 281 -14.34 0.48 -11.17
C SER A 281 -13.74 1.66 -10.43
N LEU A 282 -14.52 2.71 -10.25
CA LEU A 282 -14.19 3.86 -9.40
C LEU A 282 -15.32 4.06 -8.40
N ARG A 283 -15.00 3.92 -7.11
CA ARG A 283 -15.88 4.32 -6.01
C ARG A 283 -15.28 5.53 -5.33
N PHE A 284 -16.11 6.51 -5.03
CA PHE A 284 -15.71 7.74 -4.38
C PHE A 284 -16.79 8.18 -3.42
N SER A 285 -16.39 8.43 -2.18
CA SER A 285 -17.22 8.91 -1.09
C SER A 285 -16.54 10.12 -0.48
N ASP A 286 -17.20 11.26 -0.49
CA ASP A 286 -16.73 12.50 0.12
C ASP A 286 -17.86 13.13 0.93
N GLN A 287 -17.67 13.18 2.24
CA GLN A 287 -18.68 13.73 3.16
C GLN A 287 -18.85 15.25 3.01
N THR A 288 -17.82 15.96 2.54
CA THR A 288 -17.82 17.43 2.47
C THR A 288 -18.20 17.97 1.10
N GLY A 289 -18.11 17.14 0.06
CA GLY A 289 -18.33 17.53 -1.34
C GLY A 289 -17.19 18.32 -1.98
N ALA A 290 -16.15 18.70 -1.22
CA ALA A 290 -15.07 19.55 -1.71
C ALA A 290 -14.16 18.86 -2.74
N ALA A 291 -13.96 17.55 -2.61
CA ALA A 291 -13.17 16.74 -3.53
C ALA A 291 -14.03 16.09 -4.63
N LEU A 292 -15.35 15.98 -4.41
CA LEU A 292 -16.29 15.44 -5.38
C LEU A 292 -16.42 16.32 -6.63
N ASP A 293 -16.59 17.63 -6.47
CA ASP A 293 -16.78 18.57 -7.57
C ASP A 293 -15.61 18.57 -8.57
N PRO A 294 -14.33 18.69 -8.12
CA PRO A 294 -13.16 18.57 -9.00
C PRO A 294 -13.07 17.23 -9.74
N LEU A 295 -13.43 16.13 -9.08
CA LEU A 295 -13.44 14.81 -9.70
C LEU A 295 -14.47 14.74 -10.82
N ILE A 296 -15.69 15.23 -10.58
CA ILE A 296 -16.77 15.24 -11.57
C ILE A 296 -16.38 16.08 -12.79
N GLN A 297 -15.81 17.28 -12.58
CA GLN A 297 -15.32 18.13 -13.67
C GLN A 297 -14.23 17.45 -14.49
N PHE A 298 -13.25 16.82 -13.81
CA PHE A 298 -12.20 16.03 -14.48
C PHE A 298 -12.79 14.89 -15.32
N LEU A 299 -13.76 14.15 -14.79
CA LEU A 299 -14.45 13.09 -15.53
C LEU A 299 -15.22 13.63 -16.74
N GLY A 300 -15.86 14.80 -16.59
CA GLY A 300 -16.50 15.54 -17.69
C GLY A 300 -15.53 15.93 -18.80
N GLY A 301 -14.26 16.12 -18.48
CA GLY A 301 -13.20 16.52 -19.42
C GLY A 301 -12.78 17.98 -19.27
N ASP A 302 -13.29 18.68 -18.26
CA ASP A 302 -12.86 20.04 -17.93
C ASP A 302 -11.51 19.99 -17.21
N ARG A 303 -10.50 20.66 -17.78
CA ARG A 303 -9.20 20.79 -17.12
C ARG A 303 -9.32 21.74 -15.93
N MET A 304 -9.20 21.22 -14.72
CA MET A 304 -8.76 22.01 -13.57
C MET A 304 -7.31 22.44 -13.84
N ASN A 305 -7.10 23.74 -14.04
CA ASN A 305 -5.84 24.46 -14.35
C ASN A 305 -5.56 24.69 -15.85
N GLY A 306 -5.63 25.97 -16.24
CA GLY A 306 -5.60 26.52 -17.61
C GLY A 306 -4.33 26.35 -18.44
N SER A 307 -3.74 25.14 -18.49
CA SER A 307 -2.73 24.81 -19.49
C SER A 307 -3.41 24.51 -20.84
N VAL A 308 -3.45 25.54 -21.69
CA VAL A 308 -3.84 25.49 -23.10
C VAL A 308 -2.66 24.91 -23.89
N VAL A 309 -2.49 23.59 -23.85
CA VAL A 309 -1.66 22.89 -24.83
C VAL A 309 -2.49 21.76 -25.42
N ASN A 310 -2.64 21.83 -26.74
CA ASN A 310 -3.46 21.02 -27.67
C ASN A 310 -3.15 19.51 -27.68
N SER A 311 -3.09 18.88 -26.52
CA SER A 311 -3.02 17.42 -26.40
C SER A 311 -4.42 16.90 -26.07
N GLU A 312 -4.92 15.98 -26.89
CA GLU A 312 -6.12 15.15 -26.73
C GLU A 312 -6.50 14.86 -25.26
N PRO A 313 -7.80 14.70 -24.92
CA PRO A 313 -8.24 14.38 -23.56
C PRO A 313 -7.58 13.08 -23.08
N ARG A 314 -6.58 13.21 -22.20
CA ARG A 314 -5.68 12.12 -21.80
C ARG A 314 -6.19 11.21 -20.69
N PHE A 315 -7.39 11.45 -20.15
CA PHE A 315 -8.08 10.41 -19.41
C PHE A 315 -9.07 9.72 -20.34
N PRO A 316 -8.59 8.76 -21.17
CA PRO A 316 -9.51 7.89 -21.86
C PRO A 316 -10.22 7.11 -20.75
N LEU A 317 -11.53 7.28 -20.66
CA LEU A 317 -12.44 6.52 -19.80
C LEU A 317 -12.93 5.18 -20.39
N PRO A 318 -12.36 4.56 -21.45
CA PRO A 318 -13.09 3.60 -22.27
C PRO A 318 -13.41 2.30 -21.53
N LYS A 319 -12.75 2.01 -20.39
CA LYS A 319 -12.93 0.74 -19.66
C LYS A 319 -13.77 0.83 -18.38
N LEU A 320 -14.15 2.02 -17.91
CA LEU A 320 -14.84 2.17 -16.62
C LEU A 320 -16.24 1.54 -16.67
N SER A 321 -16.44 0.32 -16.21
CA SER A 321 -17.76 -0.34 -16.18
C SER A 321 -18.62 0.06 -14.99
N SER A 322 -18.02 0.58 -13.92
CA SER A 322 -18.74 0.92 -12.69
C SER A 322 -18.24 2.24 -12.11
N LEU A 323 -19.15 3.17 -11.82
CA LEU A 323 -18.89 4.47 -11.21
C LEU A 323 -19.84 4.66 -10.03
N PHE A 324 -19.30 4.81 -8.83
CA PHE A 324 -20.06 5.08 -7.61
C PHE A 324 -19.56 6.39 -7.01
N LEU A 325 -20.40 7.41 -7.03
CA LEU A 325 -20.14 8.70 -6.40
C LEU A 325 -21.14 8.91 -5.28
N HIS A 326 -20.64 9.11 -4.06
CA HIS A 326 -21.43 9.42 -2.88
C HIS A 326 -20.92 10.72 -2.26
N GLY A 327 -21.85 11.58 -1.85
CA GLY A 327 -21.55 12.79 -1.10
C GLY A 327 -22.80 13.42 -0.53
N GLU A 328 -22.70 13.94 0.69
CA GLU A 328 -23.83 14.59 1.37
C GLU A 328 -24.09 15.99 0.81
N THR A 329 -23.05 16.65 0.32
CA THR A 329 -23.07 17.99 -0.25
C THR A 329 -22.44 18.02 -1.63
N ILE A 330 -23.00 18.82 -2.53
CA ILE A 330 -22.44 19.14 -3.85
C ILE A 330 -22.44 20.67 -3.94
N LEU A 331 -21.26 21.28 -4.02
CA LEU A 331 -21.12 22.73 -3.93
C LEU A 331 -21.57 23.41 -5.24
N ASN A 332 -21.25 22.81 -6.38
CA ASN A 332 -21.61 23.27 -7.72
C ASN A 332 -22.48 22.24 -8.45
N LEU A 333 -23.74 22.12 -8.04
CA LEU A 333 -24.67 21.13 -8.58
C LEU A 333 -24.89 21.24 -10.09
N GLU A 334 -25.08 22.47 -10.60
CA GLU A 334 -25.31 22.72 -12.04
C GLU A 334 -24.08 22.34 -12.87
N GLY A 335 -22.89 22.81 -12.48
CA GLY A 335 -21.65 22.46 -13.18
C GLY A 335 -21.31 20.97 -13.10
N CYS A 336 -21.62 20.32 -11.97
CA CYS A 336 -21.46 18.87 -11.83
C CYS A 336 -22.44 18.10 -12.73
N ALA A 337 -23.70 18.54 -12.82
CA ALA A 337 -24.70 17.93 -13.70
C ALA A 337 -24.28 18.05 -15.17
N ASP A 338 -23.81 19.23 -15.58
CA ASP A 338 -23.28 19.46 -16.94
C ASP A 338 -22.05 18.60 -17.23
N SER A 339 -21.14 18.45 -16.27
CA SER A 339 -19.94 17.62 -16.41
C SER A 339 -20.29 16.13 -16.56
N ILE A 340 -21.21 15.60 -15.74
CA ILE A 340 -21.69 14.22 -15.90
C ILE A 340 -22.47 14.03 -17.20
N LYS A 341 -23.26 15.03 -17.61
CA LYS A 341 -23.92 15.03 -18.92
C LYS A 341 -22.90 14.92 -20.04
N HIS A 342 -21.87 15.76 -20.03
CA HIS A 342 -20.81 15.73 -21.04
C HIS A 342 -20.06 14.39 -21.04
N LEU A 343 -19.79 13.81 -19.86
CA LEU A 343 -19.23 12.46 -19.73
C LEU A 343 -20.11 11.42 -20.43
N LEU A 344 -21.41 11.40 -20.16
CA LEU A 344 -22.35 10.43 -20.72
C LEU A 344 -22.53 10.62 -22.23
N GLU A 345 -22.65 11.86 -22.71
CA GLU A 345 -22.80 12.17 -24.14
C GLU A 345 -21.53 11.85 -24.94
N ARG A 346 -20.34 12.09 -24.36
CA ARG A 346 -19.06 11.70 -24.97
C ARG A 346 -18.92 10.18 -25.07
N ARG A 347 -19.41 9.45 -24.06
CA ARG A 347 -19.32 7.98 -24.01
C ARG A 347 -20.39 7.28 -24.84
N TYR A 348 -21.58 7.87 -24.89
CA TYR A 348 -22.76 7.33 -25.55
C TYR A 348 -23.39 8.41 -26.43
N PRO A 349 -22.75 8.75 -27.57
CA PRO A 349 -23.27 9.77 -28.46
C PRO A 349 -24.68 9.41 -28.92
N ALA A 350 -25.54 10.43 -29.07
CA ALA A 350 -26.85 10.24 -29.67
C ALA A 350 -26.70 9.60 -31.06
N LEU A 351 -27.48 8.56 -31.33
CA LEU A 351 -27.58 7.91 -32.63
C LEU A 351 -28.15 8.91 -33.65
N ARG A 352 -27.32 9.77 -34.22
CA ARG A 352 -27.73 10.65 -35.32
C ARG A 352 -27.31 10.13 -36.70
N ASP A 353 -26.27 9.31 -36.82
CA ASP A 353 -25.77 8.87 -38.15
C ASP A 353 -25.14 7.47 -38.20
N GLY A 354 -25.76 6.44 -37.61
CA GLY A 354 -25.48 5.02 -37.95
C GLY A 354 -24.05 4.48 -37.77
N VAL A 355 -23.11 5.25 -37.23
CA VAL A 355 -21.73 4.83 -36.99
C VAL A 355 -21.55 4.54 -35.50
N ILE A 356 -21.58 3.26 -35.15
CA ILE A 356 -21.09 2.78 -33.86
C ILE A 356 -19.56 2.82 -33.96
N SER A 357 -18.95 3.90 -33.48
CA SER A 357 -17.49 4.00 -33.41
C SER A 357 -16.98 3.40 -32.09
N GLY A 358 -16.43 2.18 -32.18
CA GLY A 358 -15.50 1.60 -31.20
C GLY A 358 -16.13 0.83 -30.05
N ASP A 359 -15.34 -0.10 -29.48
CA ASP A 359 -15.62 -0.89 -28.26
C ASP A 359 -15.87 0.03 -27.05
N VAL A 360 -17.05 0.65 -26.96
CA VAL A 360 -17.49 1.35 -25.77
C VAL A 360 -17.90 0.28 -24.76
N HIS A 361 -17.06 0.02 -23.75
CA HIS A 361 -17.50 -0.81 -22.63
C HIS A 361 -18.72 -0.17 -21.99
N ALA A 362 -19.80 -0.92 -21.82
CA ALA A 362 -20.99 -0.43 -21.14
C ALA A 362 -20.69 -0.18 -19.65
N LEU A 363 -21.02 1.02 -19.20
CA LEU A 363 -21.19 1.39 -17.80
C LEU A 363 -22.42 0.63 -17.28
N LYS A 364 -22.17 -0.43 -16.51
CA LYS A 364 -23.19 -1.32 -15.95
C LYS A 364 -23.78 -0.73 -14.68
N ASP A 365 -22.93 -0.10 -13.87
CA ASP A 365 -23.31 0.47 -12.58
C ASP A 365 -22.95 1.95 -12.57
N LEU A 366 -23.97 2.81 -12.52
CA LEU A 366 -23.82 4.24 -12.31
C LEU A 366 -24.61 4.64 -11.07
N CYS A 367 -23.91 4.96 -10.00
CA CYS A 367 -24.48 5.45 -8.77
C CYS A 367 -23.98 6.88 -8.53
N LEU A 368 -24.91 7.81 -8.39
CA LEU A 368 -24.63 9.23 -8.18
C LEU A 368 -25.38 9.72 -6.93
N PRO A 369 -24.96 10.83 -6.29
CA PRO A 369 -25.73 11.42 -5.21
C PRO A 369 -27.11 11.85 -5.69
N PHE A 370 -28.16 11.66 -4.88
CA PHE A 370 -29.54 11.98 -5.26
C PHE A 370 -29.74 13.38 -5.88
N PRO A 371 -29.17 14.48 -5.34
CA PRO A 371 -29.34 15.81 -5.93
C PRO A 371 -28.84 15.88 -7.38
N LEU A 372 -27.78 15.14 -7.70
CA LEU A 372 -27.19 15.11 -9.04
C LEU A 372 -28.05 14.29 -10.02
N VAL A 373 -28.67 13.21 -9.55
CA VAL A 373 -29.63 12.43 -10.35
C VAL A 373 -30.83 13.30 -10.73
N ASP A 374 -31.38 14.04 -9.76
CA ASP A 374 -32.53 14.92 -10.00
C ASP A 374 -32.19 16.05 -10.99
N ALA A 375 -31.00 16.66 -10.84
CA ALA A 375 -30.52 17.70 -11.78
C ALA A 375 -30.32 17.13 -13.19
N LEU A 376 -29.71 15.95 -13.33
CA LEU A 376 -29.47 15.30 -14.62
C LEU A 376 -30.78 14.96 -15.35
N GLN A 377 -31.82 14.55 -14.64
CA GLN A 377 -33.14 14.31 -15.22
C GLN A 377 -33.77 15.59 -15.80
N GLN A 378 -33.40 16.76 -15.29
CA GLN A 378 -33.89 18.07 -15.75
C GLN A 378 -33.04 18.64 -16.91
N CYS A 379 -31.76 18.28 -17.03
CA CYS A 379 -30.80 18.87 -17.98
C CYS A 379 -30.92 18.40 -19.46
N GLY A 380 -31.94 17.61 -19.81
CA GLY A 380 -32.19 17.21 -21.21
C GLY A 380 -31.00 16.47 -21.85
N LEU A 381 -30.70 15.26 -21.37
CA LEU A 381 -29.60 14.41 -21.82
C LEU A 381 -29.77 13.94 -23.28
N MET A 382 -28.80 14.22 -24.15
CA MET A 382 -28.77 13.75 -25.54
C MET A 382 -27.84 12.53 -25.68
N THR A 383 -28.20 11.44 -25.01
CA THR A 383 -27.39 10.22 -24.91
C THR A 383 -28.18 8.98 -25.30
N SER A 384 -27.50 7.93 -25.79
CA SER A 384 -28.10 6.60 -25.98
C SER A 384 -28.12 5.75 -24.69
N PHE A 385 -27.62 6.28 -23.56
CA PHE A 385 -27.64 5.61 -22.27
C PHE A 385 -29.06 5.52 -21.69
N ASN A 386 -29.46 4.32 -21.21
CA ASN A 386 -30.75 4.16 -20.53
C ASN A 386 -30.69 4.77 -19.13
N LEU A 387 -31.44 5.85 -18.92
CA LEU A 387 -31.51 6.56 -17.64
C LEU A 387 -32.11 5.72 -16.50
N GLU A 388 -32.82 4.62 -16.78
CA GLU A 388 -33.29 3.67 -15.77
C GLU A 388 -32.14 2.94 -15.04
N ASN A 389 -30.92 2.96 -15.61
CA ASN A 389 -29.72 2.41 -14.98
C ASN A 389 -29.03 3.38 -14.00
N LEU A 390 -29.49 4.64 -13.92
CA LEU A 390 -29.03 5.60 -12.90
C LEU A 390 -29.63 5.21 -11.55
N ARG A 391 -28.75 5.01 -10.56
CA ARG A 391 -29.16 4.80 -9.16
C ARG A 391 -28.73 6.00 -8.32
N GLY A 392 -29.59 6.40 -7.39
CA GLY A 392 -29.24 7.34 -6.35
C GLY A 392 -28.57 6.62 -5.18
N SER A 393 -27.55 7.25 -4.58
CA SER A 393 -26.92 6.86 -3.32
C SER A 393 -26.92 7.98 -2.30
#